data_AF-A0A1V5NJD3-F1
#
_entry.id   AF-A0A1V5NJD3-F1
#
_cell.length_a   1.000
_cell.length_b   1.000
_cell.length_c   1.000
_cell.angle_alpha   90.00
_cell.angle_beta   90.00
_cell.angle_gamma   90.00
#
_symmetry.space_group_name_H-M   'P 1'
#
loop_
_entity.id
_entity.type
_entity.pdbx_description
1 polymer ?
#
loop_
_entity_poly.entity_id
_entity_poly.type
_entity_poly.pdbx_seq_one_letter_code
_entity_poly.pdbx_strand_id
1 'polypeptide(L)'
;MPSPLQIEVPDAAPRPDTPQDADGGTRHAHRGAYEHLWAEHRYSIVGLSIKHSRTAAGKLGRTPHVLSFLGFLARHRNERRRGLNHALLSVYDHLQPHLERLEREKLVEAILSGDSNIDRMLYDLVCSTQKAGLYGCRLFFPPRALNKFWDYGEQPGLQVLLGPRMVHIPFAVVRKRLESLSGIHGAGLHERLAALKAGVSRDEYDTWPELFRMALEDHLLVAVLPTAVRLHPRVGLPFPEAAVEDVGPMHAALLALERLWDADPEMVPHLPPVEHWRAAMSPERLPWARPVEPDSIDIAIGMVSEEFADQLDLECGRKAGNEAVPDEGPTENREEAPESDEDDVPGLD
;
A
#
# COMPACT_ATOMS: atom_id res chain seq x y z
N MET A 1 37.94 27.21 61.99
CA MET A 1 36.77 26.37 61.66
C MET A 1 36.64 26.30 60.14
N PRO A 2 36.39 25.11 59.60
CA PRO A 2 36.70 24.75 58.22
C PRO A 2 35.67 25.25 57.20
N SER A 3 36.17 25.61 56.02
CA SER A 3 35.41 25.97 54.82
C SER A 3 34.57 24.79 54.28
N PRO A 4 33.42 25.07 53.65
CA PRO A 4 32.60 24.06 53.01
C PRO A 4 33.30 23.47 51.77
N LEU A 5 33.26 22.14 51.67
CA LEU A 5 33.74 21.32 50.57
C LEU A 5 33.11 21.76 49.23
N GLN A 6 33.96 22.18 48.30
CA GLN A 6 33.61 22.33 46.89
C GLN A 6 33.62 20.94 46.25
N ILE A 7 32.49 20.53 45.67
CA ILE A 7 32.41 19.34 44.81
C ILE A 7 32.80 19.79 43.41
N GLU A 8 33.99 19.39 42.96
CA GLU A 8 34.43 19.54 41.58
C GLU A 8 33.65 18.55 40.69
N VAL A 9 32.94 19.06 39.69
CA VAL A 9 32.34 18.29 38.61
C VAL A 9 33.45 18.05 37.57
N PRO A 10 33.85 16.80 37.29
CA PRO A 10 34.85 16.55 36.27
C PRO A 10 34.32 16.88 34.87
N ASP A 11 35.14 17.62 34.13
CA ASP A 11 34.95 18.04 32.75
C ASP A 11 34.78 16.85 31.78
N ALA A 12 34.03 17.13 30.71
CA ALA A 12 33.65 16.19 29.67
C ALA A 12 34.84 15.47 29.02
N ALA A 13 34.91 14.15 29.20
CA ALA A 13 35.71 13.29 28.33
C ALA A 13 34.99 13.10 26.97
N PRO A 14 35.71 13.19 25.84
CA PRO A 14 35.13 13.08 24.52
C PRO A 14 34.57 11.67 24.27
N ARG A 15 33.35 11.59 23.73
CA ARG A 15 32.81 10.32 23.24
C ARG A 15 33.65 9.83 22.05
N PRO A 16 34.05 8.56 22.02
CA PRO A 16 34.86 8.01 20.95
C PRO A 16 34.07 7.97 19.63
N ASP A 17 34.84 8.11 18.55
CA ASP A 17 34.40 8.12 17.17
C ASP A 17 33.50 6.93 16.80
N THR A 18 32.47 7.26 16.03
CA THR A 18 31.58 6.32 15.34
C THR A 18 32.42 5.32 14.51
N PRO A 19 32.21 4.00 14.64
CA PRO A 19 32.80 3.06 13.70
C PRO A 19 32.16 3.26 12.32
N GLN A 20 32.99 3.68 11.37
CA GLN A 20 32.77 3.43 9.95
C GLN A 20 32.97 1.94 9.70
N ASP A 21 31.87 1.18 9.62
CA ASP A 21 31.92 -0.13 8.99
C ASP A 21 31.65 0.03 7.50
N ALA A 22 32.76 -0.01 6.77
CA ALA A 22 32.81 -0.26 5.34
C ALA A 22 32.49 -1.75 5.07
N ASP A 23 31.66 -1.94 4.05
CA ASP A 23 31.66 -3.04 3.08
C ASP A 23 31.94 -4.48 3.57
N GLY A 24 30.89 -5.31 3.59
CA GLY A 24 31.06 -6.73 3.88
C GLY A 24 29.78 -7.53 4.13
N GLY A 25 28.95 -7.70 3.10
CA GLY A 25 28.12 -8.89 2.95
C GLY A 25 26.93 -9.07 3.91
N THR A 26 25.78 -8.50 3.54
CA THR A 26 24.50 -9.21 3.73
C THR A 26 23.75 -9.26 2.40
N ARG A 27 23.72 -10.48 1.86
CA ARG A 27 22.92 -10.90 0.72
C ARG A 27 21.47 -10.45 0.92
N HIS A 28 20.95 -9.83 -0.13
CA HIS A 28 19.54 -9.78 -0.56
C HIS A 28 18.48 -10.15 0.49
N ALA A 29 17.86 -9.12 1.07
CA ALA A 29 16.48 -9.21 1.57
C ALA A 29 15.69 -7.99 1.09
N HIS A 30 15.80 -7.69 -0.21
CA HIS A 30 14.78 -6.93 -0.93
C HIS A 30 13.56 -7.83 -1.04
N ARG A 31 12.45 -7.56 -0.32
CA ARG A 31 11.11 -8.13 -0.62
C ARG A 31 9.95 -7.77 0.35
N GLY A 32 10.20 -7.49 1.63
CA GLY A 32 9.15 -7.63 2.66
C GLY A 32 8.09 -6.53 2.90
N ALA A 33 8.13 -5.37 2.23
CA ALA A 33 7.14 -4.30 2.51
C ALA A 33 5.78 -4.58 1.86
N TYR A 34 5.85 -4.96 0.60
CA TYR A 34 4.68 -5.24 -0.20
C TYR A 34 4.21 -6.66 -0.03
N GLU A 35 5.12 -7.65 0.03
CA GLU A 35 4.78 -9.06 0.29
C GLU A 35 4.02 -9.26 1.60
N HIS A 36 4.18 -8.39 2.61
CA HIS A 36 3.46 -8.49 3.89
C HIS A 36 2.15 -7.70 3.95
N LEU A 37 1.99 -6.58 3.23
CA LEU A 37 0.66 -5.98 3.00
C LEU A 37 -0.26 -6.91 2.17
N TRP A 38 0.35 -7.91 1.54
CA TRP A 38 -0.21 -8.88 0.62
C TRP A 38 -0.41 -10.29 1.16
N ALA A 39 0.45 -10.73 2.09
CA ALA A 39 0.36 -12.05 2.72
C ALA A 39 -0.97 -12.28 3.47
N GLU A 40 -1.81 -11.26 3.55
CA GLU A 40 -3.14 -11.31 4.16
C GLU A 40 -4.29 -11.26 3.15
N HIS A 41 -4.03 -11.01 1.87
CA HIS A 41 -5.04 -11.04 0.81
C HIS A 41 -4.46 -11.53 -0.52
N ARG A 42 -4.62 -12.84 -0.77
CA ARG A 42 -4.51 -13.57 -2.04
C ARG A 42 -3.21 -13.32 -2.84
N TYR A 43 -2.33 -14.32 -2.72
CA TYR A 43 -1.00 -14.51 -3.30
C TYR A 43 -0.81 -14.36 -4.83
N SER A 44 -1.66 -13.65 -5.55
CA SER A 44 -1.58 -13.59 -7.01
C SER A 44 -1.64 -12.18 -7.66
N ILE A 45 -1.67 -11.03 -6.94
CA ILE A 45 -1.61 -9.66 -7.60
C ILE A 45 -0.19 -9.36 -8.07
N VAL A 46 0.66 -10.38 -8.29
CA VAL A 46 2.08 -10.20 -8.00
C VAL A 46 2.67 -9.62 -9.26
N GLY A 47 3.09 -8.36 -9.14
CA GLY A 47 4.47 -8.27 -8.71
C GLY A 47 5.09 -6.92 -8.89
N LEU A 48 6.10 -6.73 -8.07
CA LEU A 48 6.59 -5.44 -7.69
C LEU A 48 7.76 -5.10 -8.58
N SER A 49 7.56 -4.12 -9.46
CA SER A 49 8.67 -3.34 -9.99
C SER A 49 9.55 -2.90 -8.82
N ILE A 50 10.72 -3.55 -8.64
CA ILE A 50 11.67 -3.30 -7.55
C ILE A 50 11.98 -1.79 -7.45
N LYS A 51 11.94 -1.09 -8.59
CA LYS A 51 12.15 0.35 -8.71
C LYS A 51 11.07 1.18 -8.00
N HIS A 52 9.78 0.94 -8.28
CA HIS A 52 8.68 1.68 -7.67
C HIS A 52 8.48 1.31 -6.20
N SER A 53 8.70 0.04 -5.87
CA SER A 53 8.69 -0.45 -4.49
C SER A 53 9.81 0.14 -3.64
N ARG A 54 11.00 0.40 -4.21
CA ARG A 54 12.11 1.05 -3.49
C ARG A 54 11.83 2.52 -3.19
N THR A 55 11.32 3.31 -4.15
CA THR A 55 11.02 4.73 -3.86
C THR A 55 9.94 4.87 -2.80
N ALA A 56 9.07 3.88 -2.72
CA ALA A 56 7.90 4.00 -1.89
C ALA A 56 8.02 3.24 -0.54
N ALA A 57 8.92 2.25 -0.46
CA ALA A 57 9.55 1.79 0.79
C ALA A 57 10.45 2.87 1.41
N GLY A 58 11.17 3.65 0.59
CA GLY A 58 11.98 4.78 1.06
C GLY A 58 11.16 5.89 1.71
N LYS A 59 9.92 6.12 1.23
CA LYS A 59 9.01 7.17 1.71
C LYS A 59 8.10 6.74 2.87
N LEU A 60 7.78 5.45 3.01
CA LEU A 60 7.11 4.91 4.21
C LEU A 60 8.00 4.80 5.45
N GLY A 61 9.30 5.12 5.32
CA GLY A 61 10.16 5.41 6.45
C GLY A 61 10.62 4.16 7.22
N ARG A 62 11.81 3.68 6.86
CA ARG A 62 12.84 3.12 7.75
C ARG A 62 12.60 1.86 8.58
N THR A 63 11.48 1.14 8.48
CA THR A 63 11.41 -0.14 9.21
C THR A 63 10.48 -1.17 8.55
N PRO A 64 11.03 -2.26 7.98
CA PRO A 64 10.25 -3.45 7.61
C PRO A 64 9.30 -3.94 8.73
N HIS A 65 9.66 -3.67 9.99
CA HIS A 65 8.82 -3.94 11.16
C HIS A 65 7.48 -3.19 11.15
N VAL A 66 7.41 -1.94 10.68
CA VAL A 66 6.15 -1.17 10.60
C VAL A 66 5.21 -1.78 9.57
N LEU A 67 5.75 -2.31 8.48
CA LEU A 67 4.97 -2.95 7.42
C LEU A 67 4.47 -4.33 7.84
N SER A 68 5.34 -5.13 8.47
CA SER A 68 4.97 -6.40 9.10
C SER A 68 3.90 -6.19 10.17
N PHE A 69 4.00 -5.11 10.93
CA PHE A 69 3.02 -4.66 11.90
C PHE A 69 1.68 -4.29 11.25
N LEU A 70 1.67 -3.41 10.24
CA LEU A 70 0.44 -3.01 9.53
C LEU A 70 -0.24 -4.22 8.85
N GLY A 71 0.57 -5.16 8.36
CA GLY A 71 0.11 -6.50 7.97
C GLY A 71 -0.60 -7.15 9.15
N PHE A 72 0.12 -7.52 10.21
CA PHE A 72 -0.47 -8.13 11.40
C PHE A 72 -1.80 -7.50 11.84
N LEU A 73 -1.91 -6.18 11.85
CA LEU A 73 -3.15 -5.48 12.17
C LEU A 73 -4.32 -5.80 11.22
N ALA A 74 -4.09 -5.84 9.91
CA ALA A 74 -5.12 -6.14 8.92
C ALA A 74 -5.68 -7.56 9.06
N ARG A 75 -4.87 -8.57 9.43
CA ARG A 75 -5.29 -9.96 9.69
C ARG A 75 -6.35 -10.03 10.78
N HIS A 76 -6.15 -9.19 11.79
CA HIS A 76 -6.95 -9.18 12.99
C HIS A 76 -8.19 -8.29 12.88
N ARG A 77 -8.40 -7.58 11.75
CA ARG A 77 -9.54 -6.68 11.55
C ARG A 77 -10.90 -7.37 11.69
N ASN A 78 -10.98 -8.63 11.25
CA ASN A 78 -12.19 -9.44 11.23
C ASN A 78 -12.18 -10.53 12.32
N GLU A 79 -11.17 -10.53 13.18
CA GLU A 79 -11.02 -11.56 14.21
C GLU A 79 -11.98 -11.34 15.38
N ARG A 80 -12.22 -12.42 16.13
CA ARG A 80 -12.95 -12.34 17.40
C ARG A 80 -12.24 -11.37 18.35
N ARG A 81 -12.99 -10.78 19.28
CA ARG A 81 -12.57 -9.73 20.24
C ARG A 81 -11.14 -9.83 20.79
N ARG A 82 -10.63 -11.02 21.11
CA ARG A 82 -9.25 -11.20 21.61
C ARG A 82 -8.18 -10.82 20.57
N GLY A 83 -8.37 -11.20 19.31
CA GLY A 83 -7.47 -10.87 18.21
C GLY A 83 -7.50 -9.38 17.88
N LEU A 84 -8.70 -8.80 17.85
CA LEU A 84 -8.88 -7.35 17.66
C LEU A 84 -8.20 -6.55 18.78
N ASN A 85 -8.36 -6.95 20.04
CA ASN A 85 -7.69 -6.27 21.17
C ASN A 85 -6.16 -6.27 21.02
N HIS A 86 -5.56 -7.36 20.54
CA HIS A 86 -4.12 -7.40 20.28
C HIS A 86 -3.71 -6.43 19.17
N ALA A 87 -4.51 -6.32 18.12
CA ALA A 87 -4.31 -5.36 17.04
C ALA A 87 -4.42 -3.91 17.55
N LEU A 88 -5.39 -3.61 18.40
CA LEU A 88 -5.58 -2.28 18.98
C LEU A 88 -4.45 -1.92 19.95
N LEU A 89 -3.97 -2.86 20.78
CA LEU A 89 -2.79 -2.68 21.63
C LEU A 89 -1.54 -2.39 20.80
N SER A 90 -1.42 -3.07 19.66
CA SER A 90 -0.34 -2.87 18.70
C SER A 90 -0.36 -1.43 18.14
N VAL A 91 -1.53 -0.88 17.77
CA VAL A 91 -1.67 0.55 17.42
C VAL A 91 -1.30 1.45 18.59
N TYR A 92 -1.79 1.14 19.79
CA TYR A 92 -1.48 1.89 21.00
C TYR A 92 0.03 1.98 21.25
N ASP A 93 0.81 0.90 21.05
CA ASP A 93 2.26 0.90 21.27
C ASP A 93 3.01 1.90 20.39
N HIS A 94 2.45 2.26 19.23
CA HIS A 94 3.00 3.29 18.34
C HIS A 94 2.60 4.71 18.76
N LEU A 95 1.49 4.86 19.48
CA LEU A 95 0.98 6.13 19.99
C LEU A 95 1.53 6.47 21.37
N GLN A 96 1.73 5.47 22.24
CA GLN A 96 2.07 5.64 23.66
C GLN A 96 3.23 6.60 23.93
N PRO A 97 4.31 6.72 23.12
CA PRO A 97 5.38 7.66 23.41
C PRO A 97 4.94 9.13 23.35
N HIS A 98 3.77 9.41 22.78
CA HIS A 98 3.21 10.74 22.54
C HIS A 98 2.02 11.06 23.45
N LEU A 99 1.68 10.17 24.38
CA LEU A 99 0.51 10.30 25.25
C LEU A 99 0.94 10.55 26.69
N GLU A 100 0.14 11.31 27.42
CA GLU A 100 0.30 11.47 28.87
C GLU A 100 -0.12 10.20 29.61
N ARG A 101 0.38 10.04 30.84
CA ARG A 101 0.11 8.84 31.66
C ARG A 101 -1.39 8.55 31.80
N LEU A 102 -2.20 9.57 32.07
CA LEU A 102 -3.64 9.43 32.25
C LEU A 102 -4.35 8.99 30.95
N GLU A 103 -3.88 9.45 29.80
CA GLU A 103 -4.43 9.06 28.50
C GLU A 103 -4.08 7.61 28.17
N ARG A 104 -2.86 7.19 28.49
CA ARG A 104 -2.43 5.80 28.35
C ARG A 104 -3.28 4.85 29.18
N GLU A 105 -3.49 5.18 30.47
CA GLU A 105 -4.31 4.38 31.38
C GLU A 105 -5.74 4.23 30.85
N LYS A 106 -6.36 5.32 30.39
CA LYS A 106 -7.70 5.31 29.78
C LYS A 106 -7.79 4.44 28.52
N LEU A 107 -6.81 4.51 27.63
CA LEU A 107 -6.81 3.70 26.40
C LEU A 107 -6.65 2.21 26.70
N VAL A 108 -5.74 1.86 27.61
CA VAL A 108 -5.54 0.47 28.01
C VAL A 108 -6.82 -0.08 28.65
N GLU A 109 -7.45 0.67 29.55
CA GLU A 109 -8.73 0.27 30.15
C GLU A 109 -9.82 0.11 29.08
N ALA A 110 -9.94 1.04 28.13
CA ALA A 110 -10.90 0.96 27.03
C ALA A 110 -10.66 -0.26 26.12
N ILE A 111 -9.41 -0.59 25.78
CA ILE A 111 -9.07 -1.79 24.99
C ILE A 111 -9.41 -3.07 25.76
N LEU A 112 -9.01 -3.15 27.03
CA LEU A 112 -9.23 -4.35 27.86
C LEU A 112 -10.71 -4.57 28.17
N SER A 113 -11.47 -3.50 28.43
CA SER A 113 -12.92 -3.54 28.63
C SER A 113 -13.70 -3.70 27.32
N GLY A 114 -13.04 -3.57 26.16
CA GLY A 114 -13.62 -3.60 24.82
C GLY A 114 -14.71 -2.56 24.61
N ASP A 115 -14.41 -1.32 25.00
CA ASP A 115 -15.21 -0.14 24.67
C ASP A 115 -15.37 -0.03 23.14
N SER A 116 -16.60 0.12 22.67
CA SER A 116 -16.91 0.24 21.24
C SER A 116 -16.36 1.51 20.60
N ASN A 117 -15.92 2.49 21.39
CA ASN A 117 -15.32 3.73 20.90
C ASN A 117 -13.81 3.64 20.71
N ILE A 118 -13.17 2.54 21.07
CA ILE A 118 -11.70 2.47 21.10
C ILE A 118 -11.06 2.70 19.72
N ASP A 119 -11.64 2.16 18.65
CA ASP A 119 -11.16 2.37 17.28
C ASP A 119 -11.19 3.85 16.91
N ARG A 120 -12.26 4.54 17.30
CA ARG A 120 -12.40 5.99 17.11
C ARG A 120 -11.37 6.75 17.93
N MET A 121 -11.20 6.42 19.20
CA MET A 121 -10.22 7.08 20.07
C MET A 121 -8.80 6.97 19.49
N LEU A 122 -8.41 5.76 19.07
CA LEU A 122 -7.11 5.52 18.46
C LEU A 122 -6.96 6.23 17.11
N TYR A 123 -8.00 6.23 16.26
CA TYR A 123 -7.97 6.95 14.99
C TYR A 123 -7.83 8.48 15.18
N ASP A 124 -8.64 9.06 16.08
CA ASP A 124 -8.59 10.48 16.41
C ASP A 124 -7.19 10.85 16.96
N LEU A 125 -6.56 9.98 17.76
CA LEU A 125 -5.18 10.15 18.24
C LEU A 125 -4.13 10.02 17.14
N VAL A 126 -4.27 9.07 16.20
CA VAL A 126 -3.40 8.96 15.03
C VAL A 126 -3.42 10.27 14.24
N CYS A 127 -4.60 10.88 14.07
CA CYS A 127 -4.76 12.15 13.39
C CYS A 127 -4.12 13.32 14.17
N SER A 128 -4.41 13.44 15.47
CA SER A 128 -3.92 14.57 16.28
C SER A 128 -2.41 14.54 16.52
N THR A 129 -1.83 13.36 16.68
CA THR A 129 -0.37 13.16 16.84
C THR A 129 0.39 13.10 15.51
N GLN A 130 -0.32 13.28 14.40
CA GLN A 130 0.20 13.26 13.03
C GLN A 130 1.07 12.03 12.70
N LYS A 131 0.65 10.85 13.18
CA LYS A 131 1.36 9.59 12.90
C LYS A 131 1.09 9.10 11.49
N ALA A 132 1.77 9.72 10.53
CA ALA A 132 1.61 9.47 9.11
C ALA A 132 1.79 7.99 8.69
N GLY A 133 2.57 7.22 9.45
CA GLY A 133 2.74 5.77 9.24
C GLY A 133 1.50 4.93 9.58
N LEU A 134 0.56 5.47 10.35
CA LEU A 134 -0.69 4.80 10.75
C LEU A 134 -1.92 5.31 9.98
N TYR A 135 -1.78 6.32 9.12
CA TYR A 135 -2.91 6.90 8.38
C TYR A 135 -3.64 5.90 7.48
N GLY A 136 -2.92 4.90 6.96
CA GLY A 136 -3.48 3.81 6.14
C GLY A 136 -3.73 2.51 6.91
N CYS A 137 -3.77 2.54 8.25
CA CYS A 137 -3.97 1.34 9.06
C CYS A 137 -5.35 0.72 8.78
N ARG A 138 -5.36 -0.47 8.17
CA ARG A 138 -6.57 -1.13 7.66
C ARG A 138 -7.57 -1.57 8.72
N LEU A 139 -7.22 -1.51 10.02
CA LEU A 139 -8.20 -1.69 11.10
C LEU A 139 -9.32 -0.66 11.03
N PHE A 140 -9.03 0.55 10.56
CA PHE A 140 -9.99 1.65 10.55
C PHE A 140 -10.80 1.76 9.27
N PHE A 141 -10.47 0.96 8.25
CA PHE A 141 -11.03 1.08 6.91
C PHE A 141 -11.81 -0.18 6.52
N PRO A 142 -12.88 -0.03 5.71
CA PRO A 142 -13.61 -1.19 5.22
C PRO A 142 -12.70 -2.10 4.37
N PRO A 143 -13.07 -3.37 4.18
CA PRO A 143 -12.30 -4.36 3.40
C PRO A 143 -12.27 -4.09 1.87
N ARG A 144 -12.61 -2.87 1.46
CA ARG A 144 -12.61 -2.39 0.07
C ARG A 144 -11.31 -1.65 -0.23
N ALA A 145 -11.07 -1.35 -1.51
CA ALA A 145 -9.93 -0.52 -1.93
C ALA A 145 -8.58 -1.08 -1.43
N LEU A 146 -8.41 -2.40 -1.48
CA LEU A 146 -7.25 -3.10 -0.94
C LEU A 146 -5.94 -2.68 -1.63
N ASN A 147 -6.04 -2.29 -2.89
CA ASN A 147 -4.92 -1.89 -3.74
C ASN A 147 -4.69 -0.37 -3.82
N LYS A 148 -5.31 0.41 -2.93
CA LYS A 148 -5.33 1.88 -2.99
C LYS A 148 -4.68 2.53 -1.78
N PHE A 149 -3.99 3.65 -2.00
CA PHE A 149 -3.24 4.37 -0.97
C PHE A 149 -3.21 5.87 -1.25
N TRP A 150 -3.33 6.71 -0.23
CA TRP A 150 -3.24 8.17 -0.38
C TRP A 150 -1.81 8.70 -0.21
N ASP A 151 -1.42 9.64 -1.07
CA ASP A 151 -0.15 10.39 -1.07
C ASP A 151 1.10 9.51 -0.93
N TYR A 152 1.10 8.39 -1.64
CA TYR A 152 2.26 7.51 -1.78
C TYR A 152 3.11 8.00 -2.97
N GLY A 153 3.82 9.12 -2.81
CA GLY A 153 4.56 9.74 -3.92
C GLY A 153 5.03 11.18 -3.64
N GLU A 154 5.42 11.91 -4.69
CA GLU A 154 5.72 13.35 -4.64
C GLU A 154 4.49 14.21 -4.93
N GLN A 155 3.47 13.60 -5.53
CA GLN A 155 2.25 14.27 -5.96
C GLN A 155 1.08 13.83 -5.09
N PRO A 156 0.27 14.79 -4.59
CA PRO A 156 -0.93 14.47 -3.85
C PRO A 156 -1.96 13.72 -4.71
N GLY A 157 -2.65 12.74 -4.13
CA GLY A 157 -3.68 11.97 -4.83
C GLY A 157 -3.75 10.51 -4.42
N LEU A 158 -4.61 9.76 -5.11
CA LEU A 158 -4.83 8.35 -4.88
C LEU A 158 -3.86 7.54 -5.75
N GLN A 159 -3.14 6.61 -5.13
CA GLN A 159 -2.25 5.67 -5.81
C GLN A 159 -2.93 4.32 -5.85
N VAL A 160 -3.00 3.71 -7.02
CA VAL A 160 -3.63 2.40 -7.27
C VAL A 160 -2.57 1.44 -7.74
N LEU A 161 -2.42 0.33 -7.02
CA LEU A 161 -1.53 -0.74 -7.42
C LEU A 161 -2.28 -1.81 -8.22
N LEU A 162 -1.76 -2.14 -9.38
CA LEU A 162 -2.33 -3.10 -10.31
C LEU A 162 -1.19 -3.99 -10.82
N GLY A 163 -0.76 -4.92 -9.95
CA GLY A 163 0.40 -5.78 -10.21
C GLY A 163 1.69 -5.00 -10.48
N PRO A 164 2.30 -5.12 -11.67
CA PRO A 164 3.55 -4.44 -12.03
C PRO A 164 3.43 -2.93 -12.14
N ARG A 165 2.20 -2.40 -12.20
CA ARG A 165 1.95 -0.98 -12.44
C ARG A 165 1.35 -0.30 -11.21
N MET A 166 1.83 0.91 -10.96
CA MET A 166 1.20 1.85 -10.05
C MET A 166 0.63 3.00 -10.87
N VAL A 167 -0.65 3.26 -10.69
CA VAL A 167 -1.39 4.34 -11.33
C VAL A 167 -1.63 5.44 -10.30
N HIS A 168 -1.27 6.67 -10.65
CA HIS A 168 -1.63 7.85 -9.86
C HIS A 168 -2.92 8.46 -10.40
N ILE A 169 -3.86 8.74 -9.51
CA ILE A 169 -5.11 9.44 -9.79
C ILE A 169 -5.09 10.77 -9.03
N PRO A 170 -5.01 11.91 -9.72
CA PRO A 170 -5.08 13.22 -9.10
C PRO A 170 -6.40 13.47 -8.35
N PHE A 171 -6.40 14.31 -7.31
CA PHE A 171 -7.62 14.66 -6.57
C PHE A 171 -8.76 15.17 -7.46
N ALA A 172 -8.45 15.94 -8.50
CA ALA A 172 -9.43 16.43 -9.48
C ALA A 172 -10.17 15.29 -10.20
N VAL A 173 -9.44 14.21 -10.52
CA VAL A 173 -9.97 13.01 -11.18
C VAL A 173 -10.72 12.15 -10.17
N VAL A 174 -10.24 12.03 -8.92
CA VAL A 174 -10.99 11.37 -7.84
C VAL A 174 -12.32 12.06 -7.59
N ARG A 175 -12.37 13.41 -7.59
CA ARG A 175 -13.62 14.15 -7.51
C ARG A 175 -14.54 13.79 -8.67
N LYS A 176 -14.02 13.80 -9.90
CA LYS A 176 -14.82 13.43 -11.08
C LYS A 176 -15.39 12.01 -10.95
N ARG A 177 -14.62 11.06 -10.42
CA ARG A 177 -15.07 9.69 -10.12
C ARG A 177 -16.22 9.67 -9.11
N LEU A 178 -16.05 10.33 -7.97
CA LEU A 178 -17.10 10.43 -6.95
C LEU A 178 -18.40 11.01 -7.53
N GLU A 179 -18.29 12.12 -8.25
CA GLU A 179 -19.43 12.78 -8.87
C GLU A 179 -20.13 11.86 -9.88
N SER A 180 -19.37 11.13 -10.69
CA SER A 180 -19.91 10.26 -11.74
C SER A 180 -20.55 8.98 -11.18
N LEU A 181 -19.99 8.42 -10.11
CA LEU A 181 -20.48 7.19 -9.48
C LEU A 181 -21.65 7.42 -8.53
N SER A 182 -21.66 8.55 -7.83
CA SER A 182 -22.65 8.85 -6.80
C SER A 182 -23.80 9.74 -7.25
N GLY A 183 -23.62 10.50 -8.34
CA GLY A 183 -24.55 11.55 -8.77
C GLY A 183 -24.60 12.77 -7.83
N ILE A 184 -23.73 12.84 -6.81
CA ILE A 184 -23.62 13.98 -5.90
C ILE A 184 -22.57 14.95 -6.46
N HIS A 185 -22.97 16.20 -6.70
CA HIS A 185 -22.13 17.22 -7.33
C HIS A 185 -21.97 18.47 -6.48
N GLY A 186 -20.92 19.24 -6.77
CA GLY A 186 -20.77 20.62 -6.30
C GLY A 186 -20.82 20.76 -4.78
N ALA A 187 -21.66 21.68 -4.29
CA ALA A 187 -21.77 22.00 -2.87
C ALA A 187 -22.15 20.80 -2.01
N GLY A 188 -23.08 19.95 -2.47
CA GLY A 188 -23.51 18.77 -1.72
C GLY A 188 -22.39 17.76 -1.47
N LEU A 189 -21.44 17.63 -2.40
CA LEU A 189 -20.25 16.81 -2.18
C LEU A 189 -19.31 17.45 -1.16
N HIS A 190 -19.07 18.77 -1.26
CA HIS A 190 -18.16 19.48 -0.35
C HIS A 190 -18.66 19.45 1.09
N GLU A 191 -19.94 19.67 1.31
CA GLU A 191 -20.57 19.63 2.63
C GLU A 191 -20.41 18.26 3.27
N ARG A 192 -20.65 17.18 2.52
CA ARG A 192 -20.47 15.80 3.02
C ARG A 192 -19.02 15.47 3.33
N LEU A 193 -18.08 15.88 2.48
CA LEU A 193 -16.65 15.68 2.75
C LEU A 193 -16.18 16.50 3.96
N ALA A 194 -16.66 17.73 4.12
CA ALA A 194 -16.38 18.56 5.30
C ALA A 194 -16.97 17.95 6.57
N ALA A 195 -18.19 17.42 6.51
CA ALA A 195 -18.82 16.68 7.61
C ALA A 195 -17.99 15.45 7.99
N LEU A 196 -17.51 14.66 7.03
CA LEU A 196 -16.61 13.53 7.30
C LEU A 196 -15.30 13.95 7.97
N LYS A 197 -14.75 15.12 7.61
CA LYS A 197 -13.54 15.66 8.25
C LYS A 197 -13.78 16.06 9.71
N ALA A 198 -14.94 16.64 10.01
CA ALA A 198 -15.35 16.93 11.39
C ALA A 198 -15.75 15.65 12.16
N GLY A 199 -16.20 14.64 11.41
CA GLY A 199 -16.66 13.37 11.91
C GLY A 199 -18.17 13.23 11.95
N VAL A 200 -18.65 12.15 11.34
CA VAL A 200 -20.09 11.80 11.27
C VAL A 200 -20.34 10.57 12.15
N SER A 201 -21.54 10.45 12.74
CA SER A 201 -21.91 9.23 13.47
C SER A 201 -22.09 8.06 12.50
N ARG A 202 -21.92 6.82 12.98
CA ARG A 202 -22.12 5.65 12.11
C ARG A 202 -23.56 5.59 11.57
N ASP A 203 -24.55 5.81 12.44
CA ASP A 203 -25.96 5.80 12.07
C ASP A 203 -26.30 6.85 11.02
N GLU A 204 -25.77 8.08 11.14
CA GLU A 204 -25.99 9.13 10.14
C GLU A 204 -25.36 8.74 8.80
N TYR A 205 -24.10 8.25 8.81
CA TYR A 205 -23.44 7.82 7.58
C TYR A 205 -24.25 6.74 6.89
N ASP A 206 -24.76 5.74 7.60
CA ASP A 206 -25.52 4.63 7.01
C ASP A 206 -26.83 5.09 6.32
N THR A 207 -27.38 6.27 6.67
CA THR A 207 -28.51 6.88 5.95
C THR A 207 -28.14 7.53 4.61
N TRP A 208 -26.85 7.71 4.32
CA TRP A 208 -26.40 8.34 3.08
C TRP A 208 -26.63 7.43 1.87
N PRO A 209 -26.77 8.01 0.65
CA PRO A 209 -26.97 7.22 -0.56
C PRO A 209 -25.92 6.13 -0.71
N GLU A 210 -26.37 4.90 -0.96
CA GLU A 210 -25.50 3.72 -1.01
C GLU A 210 -24.36 3.90 -2.01
N LEU A 211 -24.67 4.33 -3.25
CA LEU A 211 -23.65 4.57 -4.28
C LEU A 211 -22.60 5.59 -3.86
N PHE A 212 -22.98 6.59 -3.03
CA PHE A 212 -22.02 7.55 -2.50
C PHE A 212 -21.11 6.92 -1.45
N ARG A 213 -21.67 6.16 -0.50
CA ARG A 213 -20.88 5.42 0.49
C ARG A 213 -19.92 4.45 -0.18
N MET A 214 -20.42 3.67 -1.14
CA MET A 214 -19.61 2.73 -1.93
C MET A 214 -18.47 3.46 -2.62
N ALA A 215 -18.74 4.59 -3.29
CA ALA A 215 -17.71 5.36 -3.96
C ALA A 215 -16.66 5.93 -2.97
N LEU A 216 -17.06 6.39 -1.78
CA LEU A 216 -16.12 6.84 -0.75
C LEU A 216 -15.21 5.70 -0.28
N GLU A 217 -15.78 4.53 -0.03
CA GLU A 217 -15.05 3.36 0.46
C GLU A 217 -14.13 2.76 -0.62
N ASP A 218 -14.59 2.70 -1.88
CA ASP A 218 -13.81 2.22 -3.04
C ASP A 218 -12.60 3.11 -3.34
N HIS A 219 -12.62 4.38 -2.94
CA HIS A 219 -11.48 5.30 -3.10
C HIS A 219 -10.67 5.47 -1.81
N LEU A 220 -10.91 4.63 -0.80
CA LEU A 220 -10.26 4.71 0.51
C LEU A 220 -10.37 6.11 1.15
N LEU A 221 -11.48 6.82 0.92
CA LEU A 221 -11.65 8.19 1.42
C LEU A 221 -12.08 8.23 2.88
N VAL A 222 -12.66 7.15 3.40
CA VAL A 222 -13.29 7.15 4.72
C VAL A 222 -12.83 5.98 5.59
N ALA A 223 -12.47 6.30 6.82
CA ALA A 223 -12.37 5.32 7.90
C ALA A 223 -13.78 5.10 8.46
N VAL A 224 -14.25 3.85 8.42
CA VAL A 224 -15.60 3.46 8.82
C VAL A 224 -15.50 2.68 10.14
N LEU A 225 -15.62 3.39 11.26
CA LEU A 225 -15.45 2.87 12.60
C LEU A 225 -16.81 2.40 13.18
N PRO A 226 -16.83 1.67 14.31
CA PRO A 226 -18.08 1.20 14.90
C PRO A 226 -19.07 2.31 15.26
N THR A 227 -18.58 3.44 15.79
CA THR A 227 -19.44 4.54 16.27
C THR A 227 -19.36 5.81 15.42
N ALA A 228 -18.44 5.87 14.46
CA ALA A 228 -18.19 7.08 13.68
C ALA A 228 -17.59 6.78 12.30
N VAL A 229 -17.73 7.74 11.40
CA VAL A 229 -17.04 7.75 10.11
C VAL A 229 -16.21 9.02 10.01
N ARG A 230 -14.98 8.88 9.53
CA ARG A 230 -13.98 9.95 9.43
C ARG A 230 -13.39 9.99 8.04
N LEU A 231 -13.07 11.18 7.55
CA LEU A 231 -12.29 11.34 6.33
C LEU A 231 -10.84 10.89 6.55
N HIS A 232 -10.27 10.19 5.58
CA HIS A 232 -8.88 9.77 5.59
C HIS A 232 -7.94 10.99 5.77
N PRO A 233 -6.91 10.95 6.64
CA PRO A 233 -6.23 12.16 7.11
C PRO A 233 -5.41 12.88 6.02
N ARG A 234 -5.03 12.12 4.98
CA ARG A 234 -4.31 12.60 3.79
C ARG A 234 -5.20 13.30 2.76
N VAL A 235 -6.52 13.19 2.89
CA VAL A 235 -7.45 13.77 1.93
C VAL A 235 -7.56 15.27 2.18
N GLY A 236 -6.85 16.05 1.37
CA GLY A 236 -6.90 17.50 1.42
C GLY A 236 -8.26 18.04 0.99
N LEU A 237 -8.83 18.96 1.76
CA LEU A 237 -10.04 19.70 1.39
C LEU A 237 -9.73 21.21 1.27
N PRO A 238 -10.40 21.93 0.36
CA PRO A 238 -11.41 21.44 -0.59
C PRO A 238 -10.79 20.62 -1.74
N PHE A 239 -11.59 19.74 -2.36
CA PHE A 239 -11.15 19.08 -3.59
C PHE A 239 -11.03 20.08 -4.74
N PRO A 240 -10.01 19.94 -5.61
CA PRO A 240 -9.93 20.70 -6.85
C PRO A 240 -11.20 20.51 -7.71
N GLU A 241 -11.38 21.35 -8.71
CA GLU A 241 -12.46 21.17 -9.69
C GLU A 241 -12.38 19.81 -10.37
N ALA A 242 -13.53 19.20 -10.65
CA ALA A 242 -13.58 17.87 -11.25
C ALA A 242 -13.00 17.92 -12.67
N ALA A 243 -11.99 17.09 -12.93
CA ALA A 243 -11.32 17.01 -14.22
C ALA A 243 -11.46 15.62 -14.82
N VAL A 244 -11.59 15.57 -16.15
CA VAL A 244 -11.40 14.33 -16.93
C VAL A 244 -9.92 14.22 -17.22
N GLU A 245 -9.36 13.02 -17.03
CA GLU A 245 -7.96 12.74 -17.30
C GLU A 245 -7.76 12.31 -18.75
N ASP A 246 -6.78 12.92 -19.41
CA ASP A 246 -6.32 12.44 -20.72
C ASP A 246 -5.35 11.28 -20.50
N VAL A 247 -5.77 10.07 -20.87
CA VAL A 247 -5.03 8.83 -20.63
C VAL A 247 -4.73 8.10 -21.93
N GLY A 248 -3.54 7.50 -22.01
CA GLY A 248 -3.22 6.57 -23.10
C GLY A 248 -3.93 5.22 -22.93
N PRO A 249 -3.99 4.38 -23.99
CA PRO A 249 -4.71 3.11 -23.99
C PRO A 249 -4.34 2.16 -22.84
N MET A 250 -3.05 2.01 -22.54
CA MET A 250 -2.60 1.17 -21.42
C MET A 250 -3.09 1.68 -20.06
N HIS A 251 -3.08 2.99 -19.85
CA HIS A 251 -3.56 3.57 -18.59
C HIS A 251 -5.08 3.39 -18.48
N ALA A 252 -5.84 3.56 -19.57
CA ALA A 252 -7.26 3.23 -19.59
C ALA A 252 -7.54 1.74 -19.26
N ALA A 253 -6.72 0.81 -19.78
CA ALA A 253 -6.85 -0.60 -19.46
C ALA A 253 -6.60 -0.86 -17.96
N LEU A 254 -5.58 -0.25 -17.37
CA LEU A 254 -5.33 -0.32 -15.93
C LEU A 254 -6.51 0.25 -15.10
N LEU A 255 -7.09 1.38 -15.51
CA LEU A 255 -8.28 1.93 -14.85
C LEU A 255 -9.51 1.04 -14.97
N ALA A 256 -9.70 0.36 -16.10
CA ALA A 256 -10.75 -0.63 -16.27
C ALA A 256 -10.54 -1.85 -15.36
N LEU A 257 -9.30 -2.31 -15.22
CA LEU A 257 -8.94 -3.41 -14.31
C LEU A 257 -9.25 -3.04 -12.85
N GLU A 258 -8.86 -1.84 -12.42
CA GLU A 258 -9.23 -1.30 -11.10
C GLU A 258 -10.74 -1.36 -10.87
N ARG A 259 -11.55 -0.92 -11.84
CA ARG A 259 -13.01 -0.90 -11.71
C ARG A 259 -13.61 -2.30 -11.60
N LEU A 260 -13.05 -3.27 -12.30
CA LEU A 260 -13.47 -4.66 -12.20
C LEU A 260 -13.11 -5.25 -10.82
N TRP A 261 -11.95 -4.91 -10.28
CA TRP A 261 -11.55 -5.30 -8.92
C TRP A 261 -12.33 -4.58 -7.82
N ASP A 262 -12.75 -3.34 -8.02
CA ASP A 262 -13.67 -2.66 -7.09
C ASP A 262 -15.04 -3.35 -7.04
N ALA A 263 -15.51 -3.84 -8.19
CA ALA A 263 -16.81 -4.51 -8.31
C ALA A 263 -16.79 -5.92 -7.70
N ASP A 264 -15.67 -6.63 -7.81
CA ASP A 264 -15.46 -7.92 -7.15
C ASP A 264 -14.05 -7.98 -6.53
N PRO A 265 -13.91 -7.55 -5.26
CA PRO A 265 -12.64 -7.58 -4.55
C PRO A 265 -12.07 -8.99 -4.36
N GLU A 266 -12.89 -10.04 -4.48
CA GLU A 266 -12.40 -11.42 -4.40
C GLU A 266 -11.72 -11.83 -5.73
N MET A 267 -12.06 -11.20 -6.85
CA MET A 267 -11.28 -11.41 -8.09
C MET A 267 -9.86 -10.92 -7.93
N VAL A 268 -9.59 -9.96 -7.05
CA VAL A 268 -8.22 -9.56 -6.74
C VAL A 268 -7.50 -10.80 -6.25
N PRO A 269 -6.57 -11.35 -7.05
CA PRO A 269 -5.76 -10.61 -8.03
C PRO A 269 -5.84 -11.01 -9.51
N HIS A 270 -6.68 -11.98 -9.81
CA HIS A 270 -6.81 -12.57 -11.12
C HIS A 270 -7.18 -11.51 -12.16
N LEU A 271 -6.59 -11.66 -13.34
CA LEU A 271 -7.02 -10.88 -14.49
C LEU A 271 -8.43 -11.34 -14.89
N PRO A 272 -9.34 -10.40 -15.17
CA PRO A 272 -10.67 -10.72 -15.65
C PRO A 272 -10.61 -11.27 -17.08
N PRO A 273 -11.66 -11.95 -17.56
CA PRO A 273 -11.80 -12.28 -18.97
C PRO A 273 -11.68 -11.04 -19.86
N VAL A 274 -11.03 -11.19 -21.02
CA VAL A 274 -10.74 -10.07 -21.95
C VAL A 274 -12.02 -9.36 -22.37
N GLU A 275 -13.14 -10.07 -22.55
CA GLU A 275 -14.41 -9.45 -22.93
C GLU A 275 -14.95 -8.51 -21.85
N HIS A 276 -14.82 -8.91 -20.57
CA HIS A 276 -15.22 -8.08 -19.44
C HIS A 276 -14.33 -6.84 -19.32
N TRP A 277 -13.04 -7.01 -19.57
CA TRP A 277 -12.08 -5.92 -19.55
C TRP A 277 -12.34 -4.90 -20.66
N ARG A 278 -12.53 -5.37 -21.90
CA ARG A 278 -12.92 -4.53 -23.04
C ARG A 278 -14.20 -3.76 -22.76
N ALA A 279 -15.22 -4.40 -22.20
CA ALA A 279 -16.47 -3.74 -21.84
C ALA A 279 -16.28 -2.66 -20.76
N ALA A 280 -15.40 -2.90 -19.78
CA ALA A 280 -15.08 -1.96 -18.72
C ALA A 280 -14.31 -0.73 -19.20
N MET A 281 -13.64 -0.78 -20.36
CA MET A 281 -12.97 0.37 -20.98
C MET A 281 -13.91 1.34 -21.70
N SER A 282 -15.22 1.05 -21.75
CA SER A 282 -16.19 1.94 -22.40
C SER A 282 -16.30 3.32 -21.71
N PRO A 283 -16.56 4.41 -22.46
CA PRO A 283 -16.70 5.76 -21.89
C PRO A 283 -17.78 5.87 -20.80
N GLU A 284 -18.81 5.04 -20.86
CA GLU A 284 -19.87 4.97 -19.84
C GLU A 284 -19.36 4.40 -18.52
N ARG A 285 -18.38 3.50 -18.57
CA ARG A 285 -17.78 2.83 -17.40
C ARG A 285 -16.59 3.61 -16.84
N LEU A 286 -15.91 4.41 -17.67
CA LEU A 286 -14.80 5.30 -17.30
C LEU A 286 -15.06 6.77 -17.72
N PRO A 287 -16.13 7.43 -17.23
CA PRO A 287 -16.48 8.79 -17.66
C PRO A 287 -15.48 9.88 -17.22
N TRP A 288 -14.47 9.53 -16.42
CA TRP A 288 -13.39 10.38 -15.94
C TRP A 288 -12.08 10.20 -16.73
N ALA A 289 -12.05 9.40 -17.78
CA ALA A 289 -10.87 9.13 -18.60
C ALA A 289 -11.18 9.25 -20.11
N ARG A 290 -10.31 9.90 -20.90
CA ARG A 290 -10.45 10.05 -22.36
C ARG A 290 -9.09 10.09 -23.09
N PRO A 291 -9.04 9.91 -24.42
CA PRO A 291 -9.87 9.01 -25.20
C PRO A 291 -9.33 7.57 -25.15
N VAL A 292 -10.22 6.58 -25.25
CA VAL A 292 -9.83 5.20 -25.51
C VAL A 292 -10.04 4.95 -27.01
N GLU A 293 -8.97 4.94 -27.80
CA GLU A 293 -9.05 4.63 -29.22
C GLU A 293 -9.48 3.16 -29.39
N PRO A 294 -10.62 2.86 -30.03
CA PRO A 294 -11.16 1.50 -30.09
C PRO A 294 -10.15 0.46 -30.63
N ASP A 295 -9.39 0.86 -31.66
CA ASP A 295 -8.42 -0.01 -32.34
C ASP A 295 -7.22 -0.38 -31.45
N SER A 296 -7.00 0.37 -30.36
CA SER A 296 -5.88 0.16 -29.42
C SER A 296 -6.26 -0.66 -28.19
N ILE A 297 -7.55 -0.95 -27.98
CA ILE A 297 -8.05 -1.58 -26.74
C ILE A 297 -7.44 -2.97 -26.55
N ASP A 298 -7.48 -3.80 -27.59
CA ASP A 298 -7.02 -5.18 -27.51
C ASP A 298 -5.51 -5.25 -27.34
N ILE A 299 -4.78 -4.34 -27.98
CA ILE A 299 -3.33 -4.19 -27.82
C ILE A 299 -3.02 -3.79 -26.37
N ALA A 300 -3.73 -2.80 -25.83
CA ALA A 300 -3.53 -2.33 -24.45
C ALA A 300 -3.81 -3.42 -23.42
N ILE A 301 -4.91 -4.17 -23.57
CA ILE A 301 -5.23 -5.31 -22.71
C ILE A 301 -4.17 -6.40 -22.83
N GLY A 302 -3.72 -6.72 -24.06
CA GLY A 302 -2.64 -7.67 -24.32
C GLY A 302 -1.36 -7.29 -23.58
N MET A 303 -0.90 -6.05 -23.74
CA MET A 303 0.30 -5.54 -23.07
C MET A 303 0.20 -5.61 -21.54
N VAL A 304 -0.94 -5.19 -20.95
CA VAL A 304 -1.10 -5.31 -19.48
C VAL A 304 -1.13 -6.77 -19.07
N SER A 305 -1.76 -7.65 -19.84
CA SER A 305 -1.81 -9.09 -19.54
C SER A 305 -0.43 -9.76 -19.61
N GLU A 306 0.37 -9.42 -20.63
CA GLU A 306 1.75 -9.86 -20.80
C GLU A 306 2.63 -9.38 -19.63
N GLU A 307 2.52 -8.10 -19.23
CA GLU A 307 3.27 -7.59 -18.07
C GLU A 307 2.94 -8.33 -16.77
N PHE A 308 1.67 -8.70 -16.57
CA PHE A 308 1.27 -9.51 -15.42
C PHE A 308 1.79 -10.96 -15.51
N ALA A 309 1.83 -11.54 -16.71
CA ALA A 309 2.34 -12.90 -16.94
C ALA A 309 3.87 -12.97 -16.74
N ASP A 310 4.63 -12.05 -17.35
CA ASP A 310 6.08 -11.92 -17.19
C ASP A 310 6.46 -11.78 -15.72
N GLN A 311 5.68 -10.98 -15.00
CA GLN A 311 5.90 -10.77 -13.58
C GLN A 311 5.64 -12.05 -12.76
N LEU A 312 4.59 -12.81 -13.07
CA LEU A 312 4.30 -14.09 -12.43
C LEU A 312 5.42 -15.11 -12.67
N ASP A 313 5.96 -15.17 -13.89
CA ASP A 313 7.04 -16.08 -14.26
C ASP A 313 8.36 -15.75 -13.52
N LEU A 314 8.73 -14.47 -13.47
CA LEU A 314 9.88 -13.98 -12.71
C LEU A 314 9.86 -14.42 -11.24
N GLU A 315 8.67 -14.48 -10.65
CA GLU A 315 8.50 -14.82 -9.23
C GLU A 315 8.44 -16.31 -8.95
N CYS A 316 7.90 -17.09 -9.89
CA CYS A 316 7.95 -18.55 -9.83
C CYS A 316 9.36 -19.11 -10.08
N GLY A 317 10.37 -18.25 -10.22
CA GLY A 317 11.75 -18.64 -10.50
C GLY A 317 11.93 -19.17 -11.93
N ARG A 318 10.91 -19.01 -12.79
CA ARG A 318 11.00 -19.31 -14.21
C ARG A 318 11.65 -18.10 -14.85
N LYS A 319 12.98 -18.14 -15.00
CA LYS A 319 13.66 -17.16 -15.83
C LYS A 319 12.97 -17.13 -17.19
N ALA A 320 12.69 -15.91 -17.68
CA ALA A 320 12.55 -15.64 -19.11
C ALA A 320 13.73 -16.31 -19.82
N GLY A 321 13.48 -17.47 -20.40
CA GLY A 321 14.43 -18.25 -21.14
C GLY A 321 13.84 -18.45 -22.53
N ASN A 322 14.28 -17.62 -23.47
CA ASN A 322 14.67 -18.01 -24.82
C ASN A 322 14.78 -16.80 -25.75
N GLU A 323 15.88 -16.05 -25.64
CA GLU A 323 16.55 -15.47 -26.81
C GLU A 323 18.06 -15.50 -26.57
N ALA A 324 18.61 -16.70 -26.48
CA ALA A 324 19.97 -16.96 -26.94
C ALA A 324 19.84 -18.02 -28.01
N VAL A 325 19.76 -17.56 -29.25
CA VAL A 325 19.81 -18.37 -30.46
C VAL A 325 20.97 -19.37 -30.34
N PRO A 326 20.75 -20.68 -30.55
CA PRO A 326 21.86 -21.59 -30.77
C PRO A 326 22.41 -21.30 -32.16
N ASP A 327 23.59 -20.69 -32.23
CA ASP A 327 24.30 -20.55 -33.50
C ASP A 327 24.98 -21.89 -33.82
N GLU A 328 24.30 -22.74 -34.58
CA GLU A 328 24.90 -23.93 -35.19
C GLU A 328 25.63 -23.56 -36.49
N GLY A 329 26.94 -23.27 -36.35
CA GLY A 329 28.04 -23.78 -37.18
C GLY A 329 28.54 -22.96 -38.40
N PRO A 330 29.65 -23.35 -39.08
CA PRO A 330 30.59 -24.46 -38.78
C PRO A 330 32.12 -24.14 -38.98
N THR A 331 32.99 -25.04 -38.46
CA THR A 331 34.39 -25.36 -38.87
C THR A 331 35.46 -24.25 -38.73
N GLU A 332 36.69 -24.48 -38.22
CA GLU A 332 37.67 -25.51 -38.59
C GLU A 332 38.96 -25.40 -37.71
N ASN A 333 39.70 -26.52 -37.58
CA ASN A 333 41.12 -26.69 -37.17
C ASN A 333 41.43 -26.79 -35.65
N ARG A 334 41.73 -28.00 -35.15
CA ARG A 334 43.08 -28.63 -34.97
C ARG A 334 43.89 -27.89 -33.88
N GLU A 335 44.44 -28.51 -32.84
CA GLU A 335 45.12 -29.80 -32.75
C GLU A 335 45.30 -30.22 -31.27
N GLU A 336 45.35 -31.54 -31.06
CA GLU A 336 46.10 -32.29 -30.03
C GLU A 336 45.63 -32.32 -28.55
N ALA A 337 45.14 -33.51 -28.19
CA ALA A 337 45.09 -34.10 -26.84
C ALA A 337 46.44 -34.82 -26.55
N PRO A 338 46.59 -35.67 -25.51
CA PRO A 338 45.85 -35.88 -24.24
C PRO A 338 46.83 -35.92 -23.03
N GLU A 339 46.34 -36.04 -21.79
CA GLU A 339 46.55 -37.16 -20.83
C GLU A 339 46.85 -36.50 -19.46
N SER A 340 46.47 -36.99 -18.29
CA SER A 340 45.71 -38.14 -17.82
C SER A 340 45.57 -37.98 -16.29
N ASP A 341 44.49 -38.52 -15.73
CA ASP A 341 44.39 -39.39 -14.53
C ASP A 341 45.16 -38.99 -13.24
N GLU A 342 44.71 -39.20 -12.02
CA GLU A 342 43.56 -39.86 -11.39
C GLU A 342 43.65 -39.48 -9.89
N ASP A 343 42.54 -39.69 -9.19
CA ASP A 343 42.32 -39.87 -7.75
C ASP A 343 43.51 -39.94 -6.77
N ASP A 344 43.39 -39.27 -5.61
CA ASP A 344 43.08 -39.96 -4.34
C ASP A 344 43.01 -39.01 -3.12
N VAL A 345 41.95 -39.19 -2.34
CA VAL A 345 41.72 -38.79 -0.93
C VAL A 345 42.27 -39.93 -0.04
N PRO A 346 42.66 -39.84 1.27
CA PRO A 346 42.34 -38.89 2.35
C PRO A 346 43.54 -38.42 3.22
N GLY A 347 43.26 -37.52 4.17
CA GLY A 347 44.27 -36.85 5.01
C GLY A 347 44.82 -37.61 6.21
N LEU A 348 45.68 -36.90 6.96
CA LEU A 348 45.93 -36.99 8.41
C LEU A 348 46.98 -35.91 8.78
N ASP A 349 46.76 -35.33 9.96
CA ASP A 349 47.53 -34.34 10.73
C ASP A 349 47.42 -32.84 10.40
#